data_AF-A0AAV2THI4-F1
#
_entry.id   AF-A0AAV2THI4-F1
#
_cell.length_a   1.000
_cell.length_b   1.000
_cell.length_c   1.000
_cell.angle_alpha   90.00
_cell.angle_beta   90.00
_cell.angle_gamma   90.00
#
_symmetry.space_group_name_H-M   'P 1'
#
loop_
_entity.id
_entity.type
_entity.pdbx_description
1 polymer ?
#
loop_
_entity_poly.entity_id
_entity_poly.type
_entity_poly.pdbx_seq_one_letter_code
_entity_poly.pdbx_strand_id
1 'polypeptide(L)'
;MGSFEEDPGYRYLAMDKNAIQKELGDYDPKNVIWIEDEKDGYVMGDIAETTGDTYVVKTKDGGEKKIKKDDAQLVNPPKFLMIEDMANLTHLNDASVLENLRQRYYHQMIYVSSNLTVFEHFAKRAVWPYFCSSSSVLVVYTPY
;
A
#
# COMPACT_ATOMS: atom_id res chain seq x y z
N MET A 1 -22.47 7.92 25.67
CA MET A 1 -21.26 7.27 25.14
C MET A 1 -20.73 8.17 24.05
N GLY A 2 -19.52 8.74 24.22
CA GLY A 2 -18.87 9.48 23.14
C GLY A 2 -18.54 8.52 21.99
N SER A 3 -18.41 9.03 20.77
CA SER A 3 -17.96 8.21 19.64
C SER A 3 -16.55 7.72 19.95
N PHE A 4 -16.26 6.44 19.65
CA PHE A 4 -14.89 5.90 19.75
C PHE A 4 -13.89 6.69 18.88
N GLU A 5 -14.37 7.42 17.89
CA GLU A 5 -13.60 8.29 17.00
C GLU A 5 -13.07 9.55 17.71
N GLU A 6 -13.64 9.92 18.86
CA GLU A 6 -13.21 11.09 19.67
C GLU A 6 -12.02 10.75 20.60
N ASP A 7 -11.64 9.47 20.72
CA ASP A 7 -10.52 9.05 21.55
C ASP A 7 -9.18 9.52 20.95
N PRO A 8 -8.28 10.16 21.73
CA PRO A 8 -6.97 10.60 21.24
C PRO A 8 -6.08 9.48 20.66
N GLY A 9 -6.35 8.22 21.02
CA GLY A 9 -5.71 7.03 20.50
C GLY A 9 -6.26 6.54 19.16
N TYR A 10 -7.47 6.96 18.76
CA TYR A 10 -8.11 6.55 17.49
C TYR A 10 -7.25 6.91 16.26
N ARG A 11 -6.50 8.01 16.33
CA ARG A 11 -5.57 8.45 15.28
C ARG A 11 -4.47 7.44 14.91
N TYR A 12 -4.20 6.48 15.79
CA TYR A 12 -3.21 5.41 15.57
C TYR A 12 -3.85 4.10 15.09
N LEU A 13 -5.18 4.06 14.96
CA LEU A 13 -5.93 2.89 14.49
C LEU A 13 -6.44 3.13 13.08
N ALA A 14 -6.99 4.32 12.83
CA ALA A 14 -7.57 4.70 11.56
C ALA A 14 -7.42 6.21 11.31
N MET A 15 -7.50 6.58 10.04
CA MET A 15 -7.58 7.97 9.60
C MET A 15 -8.92 8.20 8.90
N ASP A 16 -9.42 9.43 8.98
CA ASP A 16 -10.61 9.84 8.22
C ASP A 16 -10.43 9.55 6.73
N LYS A 17 -11.45 8.95 6.11
CA LYS A 17 -11.39 8.53 4.70
C LYS A 17 -11.17 9.72 3.77
N ASN A 18 -11.66 10.92 4.10
CA ASN A 18 -11.45 12.10 3.26
C ASN A 18 -10.02 12.63 3.42
N ALA A 19 -9.43 12.51 4.61
CA ALA A 19 -8.02 12.84 4.83
C ALA A 19 -7.10 11.90 4.03
N ILE A 20 -7.37 10.59 4.07
CA ILE A 20 -6.71 9.57 3.25
C ILE A 20 -6.79 9.93 1.76
N GLN A 21 -8.00 10.22 1.26
CA GLN A 21 -8.21 10.56 -0.15
C GLN A 21 -7.46 11.83 -0.56
N LYS A 22 -7.44 12.85 0.31
CA LYS A 22 -6.74 14.11 0.05
C LYS A 22 -5.23 13.92 -0.03
N GLU A 23 -4.67 13.03 0.77
CA GLU A 23 -3.23 12.78 0.83
C GLU A 23 -2.74 11.92 -0.35
N LEU A 24 -3.46 10.85 -0.67
CA LEU A 24 -3.10 9.94 -1.74
C LEU A 24 -3.35 10.53 -3.13
N GLY A 25 -4.25 11.52 -3.20
CA GLY A 25 -4.71 12.09 -4.46
C GLY A 25 -5.63 11.16 -5.23
N ASP A 26 -6.14 11.68 -6.34
CA ASP A 26 -6.95 10.93 -7.28
C ASP A 26 -6.07 10.37 -8.39
N TYR A 27 -6.24 9.09 -8.69
CA TYR A 27 -5.74 8.45 -9.89
C TYR A 27 -6.80 7.50 -10.45
N ASP A 28 -6.81 7.32 -11.77
CA ASP A 28 -7.64 6.29 -12.40
C ASP A 28 -6.88 4.95 -12.35
N PRO A 29 -7.35 3.96 -11.58
CA PRO A 29 -6.67 2.66 -11.45
C PRO A 29 -6.54 1.91 -12.79
N LYS A 30 -7.24 2.33 -13.85
CA LYS A 30 -7.08 1.76 -15.21
C LYS A 30 -5.86 2.30 -15.96
N ASN A 31 -5.37 3.46 -15.56
CA ASN A 31 -4.27 4.15 -16.25
C ASN A 31 -2.94 3.99 -15.49
N VAL A 32 -2.93 3.30 -14.35
CA VAL A 32 -1.73 3.09 -13.54
C VAL A 32 -1.51 1.61 -13.26
N ILE A 33 -0.25 1.22 -13.16
CA ILE A 33 0.17 -0.12 -12.75
C ILE A 33 1.29 -0.05 -11.73
N TRP A 34 1.39 -1.09 -10.90
CA TRP A 34 2.56 -1.32 -10.07
C TRP A 34 3.67 -1.93 -10.92
N ILE A 35 4.87 -1.37 -10.78
CA ILE A 35 6.09 -1.82 -11.44
C ILE A 35 7.17 -2.11 -10.40
N GLU A 36 7.99 -3.14 -10.65
CA GLU A 36 9.13 -3.45 -9.79
C GLU A 36 10.17 -2.33 -9.82
N ASP A 37 10.68 -2.02 -8.63
CA ASP A 37 11.75 -1.05 -8.41
C ASP A 37 12.81 -1.63 -7.47
N GLU A 38 14.07 -1.48 -7.82
CA GLU A 38 15.19 -2.05 -7.05
C GLU A 38 15.34 -1.41 -5.66
N LYS A 39 14.91 -0.15 -5.51
CA LYS A 39 15.10 0.63 -4.29
C LYS A 39 13.86 0.57 -3.39
N ASP A 40 12.69 0.78 -3.98
CA ASP A 40 11.43 0.89 -3.24
C ASP A 40 10.57 -0.40 -3.30
N GLY A 41 11.06 -1.43 -3.99
CA GLY A 41 10.37 -2.72 -4.18
C GLY A 41 9.32 -2.63 -5.29
N TYR A 42 8.29 -1.80 -5.08
CA TYR A 42 7.29 -1.49 -6.10
C TYR A 42 6.96 0.00 -6.11
N VAL A 43 6.82 0.57 -7.31
CA VAL A 43 6.37 1.95 -7.49
C VAL A 43 5.20 2.00 -8.47
N MET A 44 4.37 3.03 -8.35
CA MET A 44 3.27 3.28 -9.28
C MET A 44 3.80 3.98 -10.52
N GLY A 45 3.36 3.54 -11.70
CA GLY A 45 3.66 4.21 -12.96
C GLY A 45 2.42 4.37 -13.84
N ASP A 46 2.39 5.46 -14.60
CA ASP A 46 1.31 5.82 -15.51
C ASP A 46 1.49 5.10 -16.85
N ILE A 47 0.48 4.37 -17.31
CA ILE A 47 0.48 3.77 -18.65
C ILE A 47 0.41 4.88 -19.69
N ALA A 48 1.52 5.10 -20.39
CA ALA A 48 1.59 6.04 -21.50
C ALA A 48 1.04 5.41 -22.79
N GLU A 49 1.41 4.15 -23.05
CA GLU A 49 0.98 3.43 -24.25
C GLU A 49 0.78 1.94 -23.97
N THR A 50 -0.08 1.29 -24.76
CA THR A 50 -0.24 -0.16 -24.78
C THR A 50 0.09 -0.68 -26.17
N THR A 51 1.12 -1.52 -26.27
CA THR A 51 1.57 -2.10 -27.55
C THR A 51 1.56 -3.61 -27.45
N GLY A 52 0.59 -4.25 -28.11
CA GLY A 52 0.41 -5.71 -28.03
C GLY A 52 0.29 -6.18 -26.58
N ASP A 53 1.25 -6.97 -26.13
CA ASP A 53 1.31 -7.55 -24.79
C ASP A 53 2.22 -6.79 -23.81
N THR A 54 2.55 -5.53 -24.13
CA THR A 54 3.45 -4.69 -23.32
C THR A 54 2.80 -3.34 -23.01
N TYR A 55 3.03 -2.83 -21.80
CA TYR A 55 2.78 -1.46 -21.40
C TYR A 55 4.06 -0.63 -21.51
N VAL A 56 3.95 0.58 -22.04
CA VAL A 56 4.95 1.64 -21.86
C VAL A 56 4.48 2.49 -20.70
N VAL A 57 5.28 2.54 -19.64
CA VAL A 57 4.91 3.13 -18.36
C VAL A 57 5.85 4.27 -18.02
N LYS A 58 5.32 5.42 -17.64
CA LYS A 58 6.07 6.56 -17.10
C LYS A 58 6.18 6.43 -15.59
N THR A 59 7.40 6.50 -15.08
CA THR A 59 7.67 6.52 -13.64
C THR A 59 7.61 7.95 -13.10
N LYS A 60 7.41 8.09 -11.79
CA LYS A 60 7.40 9.41 -11.13
C LYS A 60 8.70 10.21 -11.33
N ASP A 61 9.82 9.51 -11.55
CA ASP A 61 11.12 10.12 -11.81
C ASP A 61 11.29 10.63 -13.26
N GLY A 62 10.23 10.54 -14.08
CA GLY A 62 10.22 10.96 -15.47
C GLY A 62 10.84 9.94 -16.44
N GLY A 63 11.20 8.75 -15.96
CA GLY A 63 11.68 7.65 -16.79
C GLY A 63 10.54 6.91 -17.49
N GLU A 64 10.86 6.20 -18.57
CA GLU A 64 9.94 5.28 -19.24
C GLU A 64 10.46 3.84 -19.15
N LYS A 65 9.57 2.90 -18.81
CA LYS A 65 9.86 1.46 -18.78
C LYS A 65 8.85 0.71 -19.64
N LYS A 66 9.32 -0.35 -20.32
CA LYS A 66 8.47 -1.31 -21.01
C LYS A 66 8.27 -2.53 -20.12
N ILE A 67 7.02 -2.84 -19.80
CA ILE A 67 6.64 -3.92 -18.88
C ILE A 67 5.67 -4.84 -19.61
N LYS A 68 5.89 -6.16 -19.55
CA LYS A 68 4.91 -7.10 -20.11
C LYS A 68 3.64 -7.07 -19.27
N LYS A 69 2.49 -7.25 -19.92
CA LYS A 69 1.20 -7.28 -19.22
C LYS A 69 1.13 -8.34 -18.12
N ASP A 70 1.81 -9.47 -18.30
CA ASP A 70 1.84 -10.57 -17.34
C ASP A 70 2.67 -10.25 -16.08
N ASP A 71 3.65 -9.34 -16.21
CA ASP A 71 4.50 -8.90 -15.09
C ASP A 71 3.90 -7.67 -14.37
N ALA A 72 2.84 -7.08 -14.93
CA ALA A 72 2.19 -5.90 -14.38
C ALA A 72 1.22 -6.26 -13.24
N GLN A 73 1.36 -5.59 -12.10
CA GLN A 73 0.42 -5.73 -10.99
C GLN A 73 -0.60 -4.57 -11.00
N LEU A 74 -1.87 -4.91 -10.88
CA LEU A 74 -2.96 -3.91 -10.89
C LEU A 74 -2.98 -3.08 -9.60
N VAL A 75 -3.28 -1.79 -9.75
CA VAL A 75 -3.35 -0.84 -8.63
C VAL A 75 -4.78 -0.77 -8.11
N ASN A 76 -4.94 -0.84 -6.79
CA ASN A 76 -6.24 -0.65 -6.15
C ASN A 76 -6.65 0.83 -6.21
N PRO A 77 -7.95 1.17 -6.31
CA PRO A 77 -8.40 2.56 -6.21
C PRO A 77 -7.95 3.25 -4.92
N PRO A 78 -7.76 4.59 -4.90
CA PRO A 78 -7.22 5.31 -3.72
C PRO A 78 -7.96 5.03 -2.41
N LYS A 79 -9.30 4.89 -2.48
CA LYS A 79 -10.16 4.55 -1.33
C LYS A 79 -9.86 3.20 -0.64
N PHE A 80 -9.08 2.34 -1.29
CA PHE A 80 -8.65 1.03 -0.78
C PHE A 80 -7.19 1.02 -0.32
N LEU A 81 -6.51 2.16 -0.37
CA LEU A 81 -5.21 2.32 0.27
C LEU A 81 -5.42 2.62 1.76
N MET A 82 -4.48 2.18 2.60
CA MET A 82 -4.53 2.25 4.07
C MET A 82 -5.67 1.50 4.75
N ILE A 83 -6.25 0.48 4.11
CA ILE A 83 -7.30 -0.34 4.75
C ILE A 83 -6.74 -1.18 5.91
N GLU A 84 -7.56 -1.36 6.93
CA GLU A 84 -7.22 -2.12 8.13
C GLU A 84 -7.16 -3.62 7.83
N ASP A 85 -8.14 -4.13 7.08
CA ASP A 85 -8.22 -5.50 6.62
C ASP A 85 -7.83 -5.59 5.14
N MET A 86 -6.58 -6.01 4.90
CA MET A 86 -6.03 -6.17 3.55
C MET A 86 -6.72 -7.28 2.74
N ALA A 87 -7.49 -8.17 3.36
CA ALA A 87 -8.29 -9.16 2.62
C ALA A 87 -9.40 -8.48 1.78
N ASN A 88 -9.75 -7.23 2.09
CA ASN A 88 -10.74 -6.45 1.33
C ASN A 88 -10.14 -5.68 0.14
N LEU A 89 -8.85 -5.85 -0.17
CA LEU A 89 -8.26 -5.31 -1.40
C LEU A 89 -8.91 -5.97 -2.62
N THR A 90 -9.22 -5.18 -3.65
CA THR A 90 -9.74 -5.71 -4.93
C THR A 90 -8.65 -6.49 -5.67
N HIS A 91 -7.44 -5.97 -5.64
CA HIS A 91 -6.25 -6.62 -6.17
C HIS A 91 -5.34 -6.98 -4.99
N LEU A 92 -5.42 -8.23 -4.53
CA LEU A 92 -4.54 -8.76 -3.50
C LEU A 92 -3.24 -9.25 -4.15
N ASN A 93 -2.32 -8.31 -4.35
CA ASN A 93 -1.00 -8.57 -4.91
C ASN A 93 0.10 -7.98 -4.01
N ASP A 94 1.32 -8.45 -4.22
CA ASP A 94 2.49 -8.12 -3.40
C ASP A 94 2.71 -6.61 -3.31
N ALA A 95 2.56 -5.89 -4.43
CA ALA A 95 2.72 -4.45 -4.48
C ALA A 95 1.66 -3.71 -3.65
N SER A 96 0.40 -4.14 -3.72
CA SER A 96 -0.69 -3.51 -2.96
C SER A 96 -0.60 -3.78 -1.47
N VAL A 97 -0.16 -4.98 -1.08
CA VAL A 97 0.10 -5.31 0.33
C VAL A 97 1.27 -4.48 0.87
N LEU A 98 2.36 -4.41 0.11
CA LEU A 98 3.52 -3.59 0.45
C LEU A 98 3.13 -2.12 0.65
N GLU A 99 2.40 -1.55 -0.31
CA GLU A 99 2.00 -0.14 -0.24
C GLU A 99 1.08 0.13 0.94
N ASN A 100 0.12 -0.76 1.21
CA ASN A 100 -0.78 -0.60 2.35
C ASN A 100 -0.01 -0.59 3.67
N LEU A 101 0.92 -1.53 3.86
CA LEU A 101 1.78 -1.60 5.05
C LEU A 101 2.66 -0.35 5.17
N ARG A 102 3.25 0.09 4.05
CA ARG A 102 4.12 1.28 3.99
C ARG A 102 3.36 2.54 4.42
N GLN A 103 2.20 2.80 3.84
CA GLN A 103 1.37 3.96 4.18
C GLN A 103 0.92 3.92 5.64
N ARG A 104 0.43 2.76 6.12
CA ARG A 104 0.03 2.62 7.52
C ARG A 104 1.20 2.86 8.48
N TYR A 105 2.40 2.41 8.14
CA TYR A 105 3.60 2.68 8.93
C TYR A 105 3.93 4.18 8.98
N TYR A 106 3.91 4.88 7.84
CA TYR A 106 4.16 6.33 7.79
C TYR A 106 3.17 7.12 8.65
N HIS A 107 1.92 6.67 8.73
CA HIS A 107 0.87 7.28 9.54
C HIS A 107 0.79 6.76 10.98
N GLN A 108 1.77 5.96 11.43
CA GLN A 108 1.80 5.39 12.78
C GLN A 108 0.56 4.51 13.09
N MET A 109 -0.10 3.99 12.04
CA MET A 109 -1.20 3.05 12.11
C MET A 109 -0.69 1.61 12.14
N ILE A 110 0.06 1.28 13.19
CA ILE A 110 0.83 0.02 13.28
C ILE A 110 -0.01 -1.23 13.56
N TYR A 111 -1.30 -1.05 13.83
CA TYR A 111 -2.26 -2.15 13.97
C TYR A 111 -2.87 -2.47 12.61
N VAL A 112 -2.66 -3.68 12.11
CA VAL A 112 -3.25 -4.15 10.85
C VAL A 112 -3.94 -5.48 11.14
N SER A 113 -5.23 -5.56 10.85
CA SER A 113 -5.96 -6.83 10.92
C SER A 113 -5.68 -7.61 9.64
N SER A 114 -4.48 -8.16 9.53
CA SER A 114 -4.14 -9.11 8.47
C SER A 114 -4.02 -10.51 9.06
N ASN A 115 -4.53 -11.50 8.33
CA ASN A 115 -4.16 -12.90 8.51
C ASN A 115 -2.63 -13.05 8.68
N LEU A 116 -2.22 -13.73 9.77
CA LEU A 116 -0.83 -13.87 10.24
C LEU A 116 0.17 -14.19 9.11
N THR A 117 -0.24 -15.01 8.14
CA THR A 117 0.57 -15.42 6.99
C THR A 117 0.97 -14.28 6.06
N VAL A 118 0.09 -13.31 5.81
CA VAL A 118 0.39 -12.15 4.95
C VAL A 118 1.36 -11.21 5.65
N PHE A 119 1.17 -10.97 6.95
CA PHE A 119 2.08 -10.16 7.74
C PHE A 119 3.48 -10.78 7.80
N GLU A 120 3.61 -12.07 8.12
CA GLU A 120 4.91 -12.71 8.22
C GLU A 120 5.68 -12.76 6.89
N HIS A 121 4.99 -12.92 5.76
CA HIS A 121 5.62 -13.00 4.44
C HIS A 121 6.08 -11.63 3.93
N PHE A 122 5.27 -10.58 4.12
CA PHE A 122 5.54 -9.27 3.53
C PHE A 122 6.20 -8.28 4.49
N ALA A 123 5.80 -8.23 5.77
CA ALA A 123 6.34 -7.23 6.70
C ALA A 123 7.84 -7.45 6.98
N LYS A 124 8.30 -8.71 7.00
CA LYS A 124 9.72 -9.07 7.17
C LYS A 124 10.60 -8.73 5.96
N ARG A 125 10.03 -8.46 4.78
CA ARG A 125 10.79 -8.04 3.57
C ARG A 125 10.68 -6.54 3.30
N ALA A 126 9.46 -6.02 3.42
CA ALA A 126 9.10 -4.62 3.20
C ALA A 126 9.69 -3.66 4.24
N VAL A 127 9.61 -4.07 5.51
CA VAL A 127 9.78 -3.14 6.64
C VAL A 127 11.07 -3.44 7.40
N TRP A 128 11.76 -4.57 7.14
CA TRP A 128 13.01 -4.96 7.82
C TRP A 128 14.13 -3.90 7.79
N PRO A 129 14.35 -3.16 6.68
CA PRO A 129 15.28 -2.03 6.68
C PRO A 129 14.88 -0.92 7.66
N TYR A 130 13.58 -0.73 7.90
CA TYR A 130 13.01 0.30 8.78
C TYR A 130 12.88 -0.17 10.24
N PHE A 131 12.67 -1.47 10.47
CA PHE A 131 12.61 -2.11 11.80
C PHE A 131 13.95 -2.09 12.55
N CYS A 132 15.09 -2.02 11.84
CA CYS A 132 16.41 -2.05 12.47
C CYS A 132 16.77 -0.74 13.20
N SER A 133 16.03 0.36 13.02
CA SER A 133 16.35 1.67 13.63
C SER A 133 15.48 2.08 14.84
N SER A 134 14.37 1.40 15.13
CA SER A 134 13.49 1.78 16.23
C SER A 134 13.02 0.58 17.03
N SER A 135 13.52 0.44 18.25
CA SER A 135 13.22 -0.65 19.20
C SER A 135 11.80 -0.61 19.81
N SER A 136 10.83 0.07 19.17
CA SER A 136 9.55 0.43 19.81
C SER A 136 8.32 0.08 18.96
N VAL A 137 8.29 -1.10 18.33
CA VAL A 137 7.10 -1.56 17.59
C VAL A 137 6.54 -2.82 18.25
N LEU A 138 5.48 -2.65 19.04
CA LEU A 138 4.67 -3.74 19.56
C LEU A 138 3.47 -3.94 18.61
N VAL A 139 3.55 -4.93 17.72
CA VAL A 139 2.42 -5.33 16.87
C VAL A 139 1.51 -6.22 17.71
N VAL A 140 0.35 -5.69 18.14
CA VAL A 140 -0.63 -6.49 18.87
C VAL A 140 -1.58 -7.14 17.87
N TYR A 141 -1.53 -8.47 17.83
CA TYR A 141 -2.48 -9.31 17.13
C TYR A 141 -3.77 -9.41 17.94
N THR A 142 -4.90 -9.04 17.36
CA THR A 142 -6.23 -9.36 17.91
C THR A 142 -6.84 -10.48 17.06
N PRO A 143 -6.92 -11.73 17.57
CA PRO A 143 -7.75 -12.75 16.95
C PRO A 143 -9.20 -12.39 17.26
N TYR A 144 -9.96 -12.03 16.22
CA TYR A 144 -11.41 -12.14 16.26
C TYR A 144 -11.83 -13.30 15.35
#